data_AF-A0A2G9MMN4-F1
#
_entry.id   AF-A0A2G9MMN4-F1
#
_cell.length_a   1.000
_cell.length_b   1.000
_cell.length_c   1.000
_cell.angle_alpha   90.00
_cell.angle_beta   90.00
_cell.angle_gamma   90.00
#
_symmetry.space_group_name_H-M   'P 1'
#
loop_
_entity.id
_entity.type
_entity.pdbx_description
1 polymer ?
#
loop_
_entity_poly.entity_id
_entity_poly.type
_entity_poly.pdbx_seq_one_letter_code
_entity_poly.pdbx_strand_id
1 'polypeptide(L)'
;MAGELAERKNQTKILIENLDEAENKIEKDRVFELIKAQPKQYNSLFYSIICLSEKYNRSLYTGEIYEVYQKICLKTQLRPLTQRRISDILAEFDTLGFIQANIISKGRYGRTREIFFHHKHLIEKLKKTLEEDLFSDHEY
;
A
#
# COMPACT_ATOMS: atom_id res chain seq x y z
N MET A 1 26.04 -20.70 -38.38
CA MET A 1 26.18 -20.10 -37.03
C MET A 1 25.10 -19.03 -36.87
N ALA A 2 23.94 -19.40 -36.33
CA ALA A 2 22.79 -18.50 -36.10
C ALA A 2 21.90 -19.01 -34.95
N GLY A 3 21.82 -20.33 -34.75
CA GLY A 3 21.06 -20.95 -33.66
C GLY A 3 21.60 -20.70 -32.24
N GLU A 4 22.92 -20.73 -32.05
CA GLU A 4 23.52 -20.58 -30.72
C GLU A 4 23.32 -19.17 -30.12
N LEU A 5 23.24 -18.13 -30.97
CA LEU A 5 22.94 -16.77 -30.53
C LEU A 5 21.46 -16.59 -30.16
N ALA A 6 20.56 -17.34 -30.81
CA ALA A 6 19.12 -17.30 -30.55
C ALA A 6 18.74 -18.02 -29.25
N GLU A 7 19.40 -19.14 -28.95
CA GLU A 7 19.21 -19.86 -27.67
C GLU A 7 19.69 -19.04 -26.48
N ARG A 8 20.87 -18.40 -26.56
CA ARG A 8 21.36 -17.52 -25.48
C ARG A 8 20.43 -16.33 -25.26
N LYS A 9 19.93 -15.70 -26.33
CA LYS A 9 18.97 -14.57 -26.20
C LYS A 9 17.64 -15.01 -25.57
N ASN A 10 17.14 -16.20 -25.89
CA ASN A 10 15.94 -16.74 -25.25
C ASN A 10 16.19 -17.10 -23.79
N GLN A 11 17.31 -17.73 -23.45
CA GLN A 11 17.67 -18.01 -22.06
C GLN A 11 17.86 -16.75 -21.23
N THR A 12 18.53 -15.72 -21.74
CA THR A 12 18.68 -14.44 -21.03
C THR A 12 17.33 -13.75 -20.84
N LYS A 13 16.45 -13.76 -21.85
CA LYS A 13 15.08 -13.22 -21.72
C LYS A 13 14.28 -13.96 -20.65
N ILE A 14 14.23 -15.29 -20.71
CA ILE A 14 13.51 -16.13 -19.74
C ILE A 14 14.09 -15.93 -18.33
N LEU A 15 15.41 -15.79 -18.18
CA LEU A 15 16.04 -15.55 -16.89
C LEU A 15 15.65 -14.18 -16.31
N ILE A 16 15.61 -13.13 -17.14
CA ILE A 16 15.19 -11.78 -16.74
C ILE A 16 13.70 -11.77 -16.38
N GLU A 17 12.84 -12.38 -17.22
CA GLU A 17 11.41 -12.49 -16.97
C GLU A 17 11.12 -13.28 -15.67
N ASN A 18 11.84 -14.37 -15.41
CA ASN A 18 11.73 -15.13 -14.17
C ASN A 18 12.24 -14.35 -12.94
N LEU A 19 13.26 -13.50 -13.10
CA LEU A 19 13.76 -12.64 -12.04
C LEU A 19 12.73 -11.59 -11.66
N ASP A 20 12.15 -10.90 -12.64
CA ASP A 20 11.10 -9.91 -12.43
C ASP A 20 9.84 -10.54 -11.80
N GLU A 21 9.44 -11.74 -12.23
CA GLU A 21 8.31 -12.47 -11.64
C GLU A 21 8.60 -12.92 -10.21
N ALA A 22 9.81 -13.40 -9.94
CA ALA A 22 10.23 -13.81 -8.59
C ALA A 22 10.30 -12.62 -7.64
N GLU A 23 10.87 -11.49 -8.08
CA GLU A 23 10.96 -10.26 -7.30
C GLU A 23 9.57 -9.71 -6.98
N ASN A 24 8.68 -9.65 -7.98
CA ASN A 24 7.27 -9.30 -7.77
C ASN A 24 6.56 -10.24 -6.81
N LYS A 25 6.83 -11.55 -6.86
CA LYS A 25 6.19 -12.52 -5.96
C LYS A 25 6.69 -12.35 -4.52
N ILE A 26 8.00 -12.17 -4.32
CA ILE A 26 8.61 -11.94 -3.01
C ILE A 26 8.06 -10.64 -2.39
N GLU A 27 7.94 -9.58 -3.20
CA GLU A 27 7.40 -8.29 -2.75
C GLU A 27 5.94 -8.41 -2.31
N LYS A 28 5.11 -9.13 -3.07
CA LYS A 28 3.71 -9.41 -2.73
C LYS A 28 3.60 -10.11 -1.38
N ASP A 29 4.28 -11.24 -1.22
CA ASP A 29 4.18 -12.05 0.00
C ASP A 29 4.62 -11.26 1.23
N ARG A 30 5.66 -10.42 1.08
CA ARG A 30 6.15 -9.54 2.15
C ARG A 30 5.12 -8.51 2.61
N VAL A 31 4.39 -7.86 1.70
CA VAL A 31 3.35 -6.88 2.07
C VAL A 31 2.25 -7.55 2.89
N PHE A 32 1.78 -8.73 2.48
CA PHE A 32 0.75 -9.48 3.22
C PHE A 32 1.20 -9.92 4.62
N GLU A 33 2.42 -10.44 4.76
CA GLU A 33 2.95 -10.87 6.06
C GLU A 33 3.10 -9.71 7.03
N LEU A 34 3.63 -8.58 6.53
CA LEU A 34 3.87 -7.42 7.39
C LEU A 34 2.56 -6.78 7.86
N ILE A 35 1.51 -6.74 7.04
CA ILE A 35 0.18 -6.24 7.41
C ILE A 35 -0.43 -7.09 8.52
N LYS A 36 -0.32 -8.42 8.44
CA LYS A 36 -0.83 -9.32 9.50
C LYS A 36 -0.13 -9.11 10.84
N ALA A 37 1.12 -8.64 10.83
CA ALA A 37 1.88 -8.34 12.04
C ALA A 37 1.67 -6.91 12.57
N GLN A 38 0.98 -6.04 11.82
CA GLN A 38 0.78 -4.64 12.24
C GLN A 38 -0.34 -4.50 13.27
N PRO A 39 -0.25 -3.50 14.18
CA PRO A 39 -1.37 -3.16 15.06
C PRO A 39 -2.62 -2.73 14.28
N LYS A 40 -3.83 -2.96 14.85
CA LYS A 40 -5.11 -2.56 14.23
C LYS A 40 -5.17 -1.09 13.80
N GLN A 41 -4.46 -0.19 14.49
CA GLN A 41 -4.34 1.22 14.11
C GLN A 41 -3.62 1.43 12.77
N TYR A 42 -2.54 0.69 12.54
CA TYR A 42 -1.77 0.71 11.28
C TYR A 42 -2.60 0.08 10.17
N ASN A 43 -3.24 -1.07 10.43
CA ASN A 43 -4.12 -1.73 9.46
C ASN A 43 -5.33 -0.87 9.09
N SER A 44 -5.91 -0.14 10.03
CA SER A 44 -6.99 0.81 9.75
C SER A 44 -6.55 1.93 8.82
N LEU A 45 -5.33 2.46 9.01
CA LEU A 45 -4.77 3.48 8.13
C LEU A 45 -4.47 2.90 6.75
N PHE A 46 -3.84 1.73 6.68
CA PHE A 46 -3.51 1.09 5.42
C PHE A 46 -4.78 0.73 4.63
N TYR A 47 -5.80 0.19 5.28
CA TYR A 47 -7.12 -0.05 4.69
C TYR A 47 -7.75 1.23 4.11
N SER A 48 -7.58 2.37 4.78
CA SER A 48 -8.03 3.67 4.25
C SER A 48 -7.37 4.02 2.91
N ILE A 49 -6.06 3.78 2.80
CA ILE A 49 -5.29 4.00 1.57
C ILE A 49 -5.77 3.05 0.47
N ILE A 50 -6.02 1.77 0.78
CA ILE A 50 -6.52 0.79 -0.17
C ILE A 50 -7.91 1.17 -0.69
N CYS A 51 -8.85 1.52 0.19
CA CYS A 51 -10.19 1.96 -0.22
C CYS A 51 -10.15 3.20 -1.13
N LEU A 52 -9.31 4.18 -0.80
CA LEU A 52 -9.15 5.37 -1.63
C LEU A 52 -8.46 5.07 -2.96
N SER A 53 -7.49 4.16 -2.96
CA SER A 53 -6.75 3.73 -4.15
C SER A 53 -7.59 2.91 -5.12
N GLU A 54 -8.60 2.20 -4.62
CA GLU A 54 -9.62 1.51 -5.41
C GLU A 54 -10.58 2.53 -6.06
N LYS A 55 -11.00 3.53 -5.30
CA LYS A 55 -11.97 4.54 -5.75
C LYS A 55 -11.38 5.55 -6.73
N TYR A 56 -10.11 5.93 -6.54
CA TYR A 56 -9.48 7.00 -7.29
C TYR A 56 -8.27 6.50 -8.08
N ASN A 57 -8.20 6.90 -9.35
CA ASN A 57 -7.04 6.68 -10.20
C ASN A 57 -6.07 7.88 -10.21
N ARG A 58 -5.86 8.50 -9.05
CA ARG A 58 -4.96 9.66 -8.85
C ARG A 58 -4.18 9.54 -7.54
N SER A 59 -3.25 10.46 -7.33
CA SER A 59 -2.59 10.63 -6.03
C SER A 59 -3.63 10.94 -4.94
N LEU A 60 -3.36 10.40 -3.76
CA LEU A 60 -4.14 10.62 -2.55
C LEU A 60 -3.46 11.69 -1.69
N TYR A 61 -4.24 12.45 -0.94
CA TYR A 61 -3.71 13.40 0.02
C TYR A 61 -3.88 12.93 1.46
N THR A 62 -2.96 13.35 2.34
CA THR A 62 -2.99 12.99 3.77
C THR A 62 -4.33 13.32 4.43
N GLY A 63 -4.97 14.43 4.06
CA GLY A 63 -6.28 14.81 4.58
C GLY A 63 -7.39 13.82 4.21
N GLU A 64 -7.44 13.38 2.94
CA GLU A 64 -8.43 12.41 2.47
C GLU A 64 -8.27 11.06 3.16
N ILE A 65 -7.02 10.61 3.29
CA ILE A 65 -6.69 9.36 4.00
C ILE A 65 -7.12 9.47 5.46
N TYR A 66 -6.86 10.62 6.11
CA TYR A 66 -7.26 10.83 7.50
C TYR A 66 -8.77 10.78 7.70
N GLU A 67 -9.55 11.40 6.82
CA GLU A 67 -11.02 11.38 6.90
C GLU A 67 -11.59 9.97 6.80
N VAL A 68 -11.05 9.14 5.88
CA VAL A 68 -11.46 7.74 5.74
C VAL A 68 -11.01 6.92 6.95
N TYR A 69 -9.79 7.13 7.43
CA TYR A 69 -9.25 6.47 8.63
C TYR A 69 -10.12 6.74 9.86
N GLN A 70 -10.57 7.98 10.07
CA GLN A 70 -11.45 8.31 11.19
C GLN A 70 -12.77 7.53 11.11
N LYS A 71 -13.35 7.38 9.92
CA LYS A 71 -14.58 6.60 9.71
C LYS A 71 -14.36 5.12 9.99
N ILE A 72 -13.20 4.57 9.61
CA ILE A 72 -12.85 3.18 9.90
C ILE A 72 -12.67 2.98 11.40
N CYS A 73 -11.96 3.88 12.08
CA CYS A 73 -11.79 3.83 13.54
C CYS A 73 -13.12 3.79 14.29
N LEU A 74 -14.11 4.58 13.84
CA LEU A 74 -15.46 4.56 14.43
C LEU A 74 -16.14 3.19 14.27
N LYS A 75 -15.96 2.54 13.10
CA LYS A 75 -16.53 1.22 12.83
C LYS A 75 -15.82 0.11 13.62
N THR A 76 -14.52 0.23 13.81
CA THR A 76 -13.69 -0.76 14.53
C THR A 76 -13.52 -0.45 16.02
N GLN A 77 -14.27 0.53 16.54
CA GLN A 77 -14.21 0.99 17.94
C GLN A 77 -12.80 1.43 18.40
N LEU A 78 -11.96 1.85 17.45
CA LEU A 78 -10.65 2.41 17.74
C LEU A 78 -10.76 3.90 18.03
N ARG A 79 -9.95 4.39 18.97
CA ARG A 79 -9.75 5.83 19.15
C ARG A 79 -8.87 6.35 18.00
N PRO A 80 -9.33 7.34 17.21
CA PRO A 80 -8.52 7.88 16.12
C PRO A 80 -7.24 8.54 16.64
N LEU A 81 -6.13 8.27 15.97
CA LEU A 81 -4.87 8.97 16.18
C LEU A 81 -4.93 10.41 15.64
N THR A 82 -3.98 11.25 16.07
CA THR A 82 -3.87 12.62 15.57
C THR A 82 -3.34 12.64 14.13
N GLN A 83 -3.65 13.69 13.37
CA GLN A 83 -3.11 13.86 12.01
C GLN A 83 -1.57 13.82 11.97
N ARG A 84 -0.90 14.32 13.02
CA ARG A 84 0.56 14.25 13.13
C ARG A 84 1.03 12.80 13.19
N ARG A 85 0.44 11.97 14.06
CA ARG A 85 0.83 10.57 14.17
C ARG A 85 0.52 9.80 12.88
N ILE A 86 -0.60 10.09 12.22
CA ILE A 86 -0.91 9.51 10.90
C ILE A 86 0.13 9.90 9.85
N SER A 87 0.63 11.14 9.88
CA SER A 87 1.71 11.57 8.98
C SER A 87 3.02 10.82 9.23
N ASP A 88 3.32 10.48 10.50
CA ASP A 88 4.47 9.66 10.86
C ASP A 88 4.30 8.23 10.31
N ILE A 89 3.14 7.60 10.53
CA ILE A 89 2.86 6.24 10.03
C ILE A 89 2.90 6.19 8.49
N LEU A 90 2.41 7.23 7.80
CA LEU A 90 2.53 7.32 6.34
C LEU A 90 4.00 7.36 5.89
N ALA A 91 4.89 8.00 6.64
CA ALA A 91 6.32 7.97 6.33
C ALA A 91 6.95 6.60 6.62
N GLU A 92 6.46 5.89 7.65
CA GLU A 92 6.86 4.52 7.93
C GLU A 92 6.44 3.58 6.79
N PHE A 93 5.20 3.69 6.27
CA PHE A 93 4.74 2.93 5.10
C PHE A 93 5.53 3.21 3.83
N ASP A 94 5.92 4.46 3.60
CA ASP A 94 6.80 4.85 2.49
C ASP A 94 8.17 4.17 2.64
N THR A 95 8.73 4.16 3.85
CA THR A 95 10.01 3.48 4.15
C THR A 95 9.93 1.96 3.97
N LEU A 96 8.78 1.36 4.28
CA LEU A 96 8.51 -0.07 4.05
C LEU A 96 8.24 -0.40 2.58
N GLY A 97 8.09 0.60 1.72
CA GLY A 97 7.77 0.42 0.29
C GLY A 97 6.30 0.07 0.03
N PHE A 98 5.40 0.22 1.00
CA PHE A 98 3.97 -0.07 0.79
C PHE A 98 3.29 0.99 -0.06
N ILE A 99 3.76 2.22 0.06
CA ILE A 99 3.28 3.39 -0.68
C ILE A 99 4.49 4.19 -1.15
N GLN A 100 4.25 5.12 -2.07
CA GLN A 100 5.20 6.17 -2.42
C GLN A 100 4.64 7.52 -1.97
N ALA A 101 5.39 8.27 -1.16
CA ALA A 101 5.00 9.58 -0.65
C ALA A 101 5.88 10.73 -1.19
N ASN A 102 5.31 11.58 -2.03
CA ASN A 102 6.00 12.73 -2.62
C ASN A 102 5.60 14.03 -1.92
N ILE A 103 6.56 14.79 -1.39
CA ILE A 103 6.31 16.10 -0.79
C ILE A 103 6.49 17.19 -1.85
N ILE A 104 5.41 17.89 -2.16
CA ILE A 104 5.39 19.00 -3.12
C ILE A 104 5.28 20.32 -2.36
N SER A 105 6.20 21.24 -2.62
CA SER A 105 6.09 22.62 -2.14
C SER A 105 5.16 23.40 -3.06
N LYS A 106 4.14 24.05 -2.50
CA LYS A 106 3.21 24.96 -3.20
C LYS A 106 3.51 26.43 -2.87
N GLY A 107 4.73 26.75 -2.45
CA GLY A 107 5.13 28.11 -2.09
C GLY A 107 4.34 28.65 -0.89
N ARG A 108 3.67 29.80 -1.04
CA ARG A 108 2.88 30.43 0.04
C ARG A 108 1.68 29.59 0.50
N TYR A 109 1.26 28.61 -0.29
CA TYR A 109 0.17 27.68 0.05
C TYR A 109 0.64 26.46 0.87
N GLY A 110 1.92 26.43 1.27
CA GLY A 110 2.48 25.40 2.13
C GLY A 110 3.04 24.20 1.36
N ARG A 111 3.10 23.05 2.04
CA ARG A 111 3.61 21.78 1.50
C ARG A 111 2.49 20.75 1.52
N THR A 112 2.34 20.02 0.42
CA THR A 112 1.37 18.92 0.30
C THR A 112 2.12 17.61 0.12
N ARG A 113 1.60 16.53 0.71
CA ARG A 113 2.09 15.18 0.49
C ARG A 113 1.12 14.45 -0.44
N GLU A 114 1.63 14.02 -1.58
CA GLU A 114 0.93 13.14 -2.52
C GLU A 114 1.34 11.70 -2.25
N ILE A 115 0.36 10.81 -2.18
CA ILE A 115 0.55 9.40 -1.82
C ILE A 115 0.05 8.53 -2.95
N PHE A 116 0.90 7.61 -3.38
CA PHE A 116 0.63 6.68 -4.46
C PHE A 116 0.69 5.24 -3.93
N PHE A 117 -0.26 4.43 -4.38
CA PHE A 117 -0.25 2.99 -4.18
C PHE A 117 -0.15 2.32 -5.56
N HIS A 118 1.00 1.73 -5.85
CA HIS A 118 1.33 1.20 -7.18
C HIS A 118 0.83 -0.23 -7.40
N HIS A 119 0.62 -1.01 -6.35
CA HIS A 119 0.23 -2.43 -6.44
C HIS A 119 -1.29 -2.60 -6.63
N LYS A 120 -1.86 -1.95 -7.66
CA LYS A 120 -3.31 -1.97 -7.93
C LYS A 120 -3.90 -3.38 -8.03
N HIS A 121 -3.14 -4.32 -8.59
CA HIS A 121 -3.52 -5.73 -8.72
C HIS A 121 -3.67 -6.47 -7.37
N LEU A 122 -3.16 -5.91 -6.26
CA LEU A 122 -3.29 -6.48 -4.92
C LEU A 122 -4.46 -5.91 -4.13
N ILE A 123 -5.12 -4.85 -4.61
CA ILE A 123 -6.16 -4.13 -3.87
C ILE A 123 -7.24 -5.06 -3.36
N GLU A 124 -7.81 -5.91 -4.22
CA GLU A 124 -8.91 -6.81 -3.83
C GLU A 124 -8.48 -7.78 -2.71
N LYS A 125 -7.30 -8.39 -2.86
CA LYS A 125 -6.78 -9.35 -1.88
C LYS A 125 -6.41 -8.67 -0.55
N LEU A 126 -5.74 -7.51 -0.61
CA LEU A 126 -5.36 -6.73 0.58
C LEU A 126 -6.59 -6.24 1.33
N LYS A 127 -7.58 -5.72 0.61
CA LYS A 127 -8.84 -5.25 1.17
C LYS A 127 -9.54 -6.37 1.94
N LYS A 128 -9.66 -7.56 1.34
CA LYS A 128 -10.27 -8.73 2.00
C LYS A 128 -9.52 -9.14 3.27
N THR A 129 -8.18 -9.25 3.20
CA THR A 129 -7.37 -9.62 4.37
C THR A 129 -7.48 -8.60 5.50
N LEU A 130 -7.51 -7.30 5.17
CA LEU A 130 -7.67 -6.23 6.16
C LEU A 130 -9.10 -6.19 6.74
N GLU A 131 -10.13 -6.49 5.94
CA GLU A 131 -11.50 -6.58 6.43
C GLU A 131 -11.68 -7.72 7.42
N GLU A 132 -11.10 -8.88 7.12
CA GLU A 132 -11.03 -10.01 8.04
C GLU A 132 -10.33 -9.56 9.35
N ASP A 133 -9.13 -8.98 9.29
CA ASP A 133 -8.40 -8.54 10.49
C ASP A 133 -9.15 -7.49 11.34
N LEU A 134 -9.80 -6.52 10.69
CA LEU A 134 -10.40 -5.36 11.35
C LEU A 134 -11.82 -5.60 11.86
N PHE A 135 -12.60 -6.45 11.18
CA PHE A 135 -14.03 -6.63 11.45
C PHE A 135 -14.43 -8.03 11.91
N SER A 136 -13.49 -8.97 12.08
CA SER A 136 -13.81 -10.34 12.56
C SER A 136 -14.40 -10.40 13.97
N ASP A 137 -14.35 -9.32 14.76
CA ASP A 137 -14.91 -9.28 16.12
C ASP A 137 -16.43 -8.97 16.18
N HIS A 138 -17.14 -8.99 15.04
CA HIS A 138 -18.58 -8.68 14.95
C HIS A 138 -19.50 -9.90 14.78
N GLU A 139 -19.12 -11.07 15.29
CA GLU A 139 -20.08 -12.15 15.59
C GLU A 139 -20.48 -12.10 17.07
N TYR A 140 -21.53 -11.33 17.39
CA TYR A 140 -22.35 -11.52 18.59
C TYR A 140 -23.82 -11.18 18.26
#